data_AF-A0A6F9AJR3-F1
#
_entry.id   AF-A0A6F9AJR3-F1
#
_cell.length_a   1.000
_cell.length_b   1.000
_cell.length_c   1.000
_cell.angle_alpha   90.00
_cell.angle_beta   90.00
_cell.angle_gamma   90.00
#
_symmetry.space_group_name_H-M   'P 1'
#
loop_
_entity.id
_entity.type
_entity.pdbx_description
1 polymer ?
#
loop_
_entity_poly.entity_id
_entity_poly.type
_entity_poly.pdbx_seq_one_letter_code
_entity_poly.pdbx_strand_id
1 'polypeptide(L)'
;MENPADLRKQLFVEFEGEQGVDEGGVSKEFFQLVLEEMFNPDIGMFTYDESTKLFWFNPSSLENEAQFTLIGIVLGLAIYNNCILDVHFPMVVYRKLMGKKGTFLDLADSHPSLKELLGYEGNVEEDMMITFQISQTDLFGDPITYDLREHGDKIPVSEDNRKSVERQFKAFRRGFRMVTNESPLKCLFRPEEVELLICGSRNLDFQALEETTEYDGGYSKDCRVI
;
A
#
# COMPACT_ATOMS: atom_id res chain seq x y z
N MET A 1 -20.46 5.97 22.43
CA MET A 1 -19.82 4.71 22.00
C MET A 1 -20.43 4.37 20.65
N GLU A 2 -19.68 4.64 19.59
CA GLU A 2 -20.11 4.42 18.21
C GLU A 2 -20.22 2.93 17.91
N ASN A 3 -21.20 2.55 17.10
CA ASN A 3 -21.42 1.17 16.73
C ASN A 3 -20.41 0.82 15.63
N PRO A 4 -19.58 -0.24 15.75
CA PRO A 4 -18.65 -0.65 14.68
C PRO A 4 -19.33 -0.90 13.33
N ALA A 5 -20.64 -1.16 13.33
CA ALA A 5 -21.43 -1.25 12.11
C ALA A 5 -21.50 0.07 11.30
N ASP A 6 -21.27 1.21 11.93
CA ASP A 6 -21.30 2.53 11.30
C ASP A 6 -20.19 2.71 10.26
N LEU A 7 -19.05 2.01 10.42
CA LEU A 7 -17.96 1.97 9.44
C LEU A 7 -18.35 1.38 8.08
N ARG A 8 -19.55 0.78 7.98
CA ARG A 8 -20.07 0.18 6.74
C ARG A 8 -21.19 1.00 6.11
N LYS A 9 -21.56 2.12 6.72
CA LYS A 9 -22.46 3.11 6.12
C LYS A 9 -21.69 3.89 5.06
N GLN A 10 -22.43 4.56 4.18
CA GLN A 10 -21.84 5.53 3.26
C GLN A 10 -21.07 6.57 4.08
N LEU A 11 -19.81 6.79 3.70
CA LEU A 11 -18.96 7.80 4.29
C LEU A 11 -19.53 9.17 3.92
N PHE A 12 -19.59 10.04 4.92
CA PHE A 12 -19.97 11.43 4.76
C PHE A 12 -18.90 12.26 5.45
N VAL A 13 -18.22 13.11 4.69
CA VAL A 13 -17.12 13.94 5.20
C VAL A 13 -17.55 15.40 5.27
N GLU A 14 -17.22 16.06 6.38
CA GLU A 14 -17.35 17.49 6.57
C GLU A 14 -15.98 18.07 6.94
N PHE A 15 -15.47 19.02 6.16
CA PHE A 15 -14.30 19.80 6.55
C PHE A 15 -14.73 20.96 7.44
N GLU A 16 -14.06 21.11 8.59
CA GLU A 16 -14.43 22.13 9.57
C GLU A 16 -14.28 23.54 8.98
N GLY A 17 -15.38 24.30 8.98
CA GLY A 17 -15.41 25.67 8.46
C GLY A 17 -15.77 25.77 6.97
N GLU A 18 -15.95 24.66 6.27
CA GLU A 18 -16.38 24.64 4.87
C GLU A 18 -17.88 24.33 4.75
N GLN A 19 -18.58 25.10 3.91
CA GLN A 19 -19.99 24.83 3.60
C GLN A 19 -20.07 24.00 2.33
N GLY A 20 -20.61 22.79 2.43
CA GLY A 20 -20.80 21.90 1.29
C GLY A 20 -21.63 20.68 1.67
N VAL A 21 -22.19 20.01 0.66
CA VAL A 21 -22.82 18.70 0.81
C VAL A 21 -21.92 17.69 0.14
N ASP A 22 -21.56 16.61 0.84
CA ASP A 22 -20.75 15.54 0.27
C ASP A 22 -21.58 14.69 -0.69
N GLU A 23 -21.51 15.02 -1.98
CA GLU A 23 -22.03 14.21 -3.08
C GLU A 23 -20.98 13.18 -3.59
N GLY A 24 -19.92 12.95 -2.82
CA GLY A 24 -18.80 12.05 -3.12
C GLY A 24 -17.49 12.78 -3.42
N GLY A 25 -17.56 14.06 -3.79
CA GLY A 25 -16.38 14.89 -4.06
C GLY A 25 -15.55 15.16 -2.80
N VAL A 26 -16.21 15.48 -1.69
CA VAL A 26 -15.54 15.77 -0.40
C VAL A 26 -14.93 14.49 0.18
N SER A 27 -15.67 13.38 0.12
CA SER A 27 -15.14 12.07 0.47
C SER A 27 -13.90 11.70 -0.37
N LYS A 28 -13.92 11.98 -1.68
CA LYS A 28 -12.77 11.72 -2.57
C LYS A 28 -11.55 12.56 -2.19
N GLU A 29 -11.74 13.85 -1.91
CA GLU A 29 -10.67 14.74 -1.45
C GLU A 29 -10.07 14.26 -0.11
N PHE A 30 -10.92 13.86 0.84
CA PHE A 30 -10.47 13.25 2.09
C PHE A 30 -9.57 12.04 1.86
N PHE A 31 -9.96 11.11 0.97
CA PHE A 31 -9.13 9.96 0.63
C PHE A 31 -7.78 10.39 0.03
N GLN A 32 -7.76 11.39 -0.85
CA GLN A 32 -6.54 11.89 -1.48
C GLN A 32 -5.58 12.49 -0.45
N LEU A 33 -6.07 13.37 0.42
CA LEU A 33 -5.24 14.02 1.45
C LEU A 33 -4.64 13.01 2.43
N VAL A 34 -5.44 12.05 2.88
CA VAL A 34 -4.95 11.00 3.81
C VAL A 34 -3.91 10.11 3.14
N LEU A 35 -4.08 9.76 1.86
CA LEU A 35 -3.08 8.97 1.13
C LEU A 35 -1.80 9.78 0.90
N GLU A 36 -1.91 11.02 0.47
CA GLU A 36 -0.75 11.90 0.24
C GLU A 36 0.10 12.01 1.50
N GLU A 37 -0.54 12.19 2.66
CA GLU A 37 0.15 12.22 3.94
C GLU A 37 0.79 10.87 4.29
N MET A 38 0.01 9.77 4.29
CA MET A 38 0.50 8.44 4.74
C MET A 38 1.63 7.87 3.86
N PHE A 39 1.66 8.21 2.58
CA PHE A 39 2.71 7.76 1.64
C PHE A 39 3.83 8.79 1.45
N ASN A 40 3.78 9.91 2.17
CA ASN A 40 4.86 10.89 2.17
C ASN A 40 6.15 10.27 2.73
N PRO A 41 7.28 10.31 1.98
CA PRO A 41 8.57 9.81 2.46
C PRO A 41 9.02 10.42 3.79
N ASP A 42 8.63 11.67 4.09
CA ASP A 42 8.99 12.38 5.32
C ASP A 42 8.36 11.75 6.57
N ILE A 43 7.17 11.14 6.44
CA ILE A 43 6.53 10.40 7.53
C ILE A 43 7.20 9.03 7.70
N GLY A 44 7.67 8.43 6.60
CA GLY A 44 8.46 7.20 6.65
C GLY A 44 7.66 5.97 7.10
N MET A 45 6.35 5.93 6.87
CA MET A 45 5.54 4.72 7.04
C MET A 45 5.82 3.66 5.97
N PHE A 46 6.01 4.12 4.74
CA PHE A 46 6.27 3.30 3.57
C PHE A 46 7.54 3.76 2.85
N THR A 47 8.20 2.83 2.17
CA THR A 47 9.28 3.10 1.22
C THR A 47 8.74 2.93 -0.18
N TYR A 48 9.09 3.83 -1.09
CA TYR A 48 8.74 3.74 -2.50
C TYR A 48 9.91 3.18 -3.31
N ASP A 49 9.63 2.20 -4.16
CA ASP A 49 10.61 1.65 -5.09
C ASP A 49 10.38 2.22 -6.50
N GLU A 50 11.33 3.02 -6.99
CA GLU A 50 11.25 3.69 -8.30
C GLU A 50 11.19 2.72 -9.48
N SER A 51 11.74 1.50 -9.33
CA SER A 51 11.82 0.52 -10.42
C SER A 51 10.48 -0.18 -10.65
N THR A 52 9.78 -0.52 -9.56
CA THR A 52 8.50 -1.23 -9.57
C THR A 52 7.32 -0.27 -9.48
N LYS A 53 7.55 0.97 -9.01
CA LYS A 53 6.54 1.97 -8.67
C LYS A 53 5.57 1.50 -7.58
N LEU A 54 6.10 0.74 -6.62
CA LEU A 54 5.33 0.13 -5.54
C LEU A 54 5.77 0.65 -4.19
N PHE A 55 4.82 0.74 -3.26
CA PHE A 55 5.10 1.02 -1.87
C PHE A 55 5.31 -0.26 -1.07
N TRP A 56 6.23 -0.22 -0.11
CA TRP A 56 6.45 -1.29 0.86
C TRP A 56 6.48 -0.74 2.28
N PHE A 57 6.09 -1.54 3.27
CA PHE A 57 6.12 -1.13 4.68
C PHE A 57 7.56 -0.85 5.09
N ASN A 58 7.82 0.34 5.66
CA ASN A 58 9.14 0.66 6.19
C ASN A 58 9.36 -0.12 7.50
N PRO A 59 10.29 -1.11 7.55
CA PRO A 59 10.55 -1.89 8.75
C PRO A 59 11.09 -1.03 9.91
N SER A 60 11.69 0.11 9.58
CA SER A 60 12.29 1.05 10.53
C SER A 60 11.38 2.24 10.84
N SER A 61 10.11 2.20 10.42
CA SER A 61 9.15 3.28 10.69
C SER A 61 9.07 3.55 12.20
N LEU A 62 9.25 4.82 12.58
CA LEU A 62 9.10 5.29 13.96
C LEU A 62 7.64 5.61 14.30
N GLU A 63 6.77 5.59 13.29
CA GLU A 63 5.35 5.87 13.45
C GLU A 63 4.63 4.81 14.28
N ASN A 64 3.54 5.26 14.89
CA ASN A 64 2.76 4.43 15.78
C ASN A 64 1.88 3.42 15.01
N GLU A 65 1.39 2.41 15.72
CA GLU A 65 0.45 1.43 15.14
C GLU A 65 -0.90 2.04 14.75
N ALA A 66 -1.25 3.23 15.26
CA ALA A 66 -2.51 3.88 14.96
C ALA A 66 -2.54 4.39 13.52
N GLN A 67 -1.45 4.96 13.00
CA GLN A 67 -1.37 5.38 11.59
C GLN A 67 -1.49 4.19 10.64
N PHE A 68 -0.80 3.07 10.92
CA PHE A 68 -0.99 1.85 10.12
C PHE A 68 -2.43 1.33 10.21
N THR A 69 -3.07 1.43 11.38
CA THR A 69 -4.49 1.08 11.52
C THR A 69 -5.38 2.01 10.69
N LEU A 70 -5.10 3.32 10.67
CA LEU A 70 -5.84 4.31 9.90
C LEU A 70 -5.81 3.99 8.41
N ILE A 71 -4.64 3.80 7.81
CA ILE A 71 -4.55 3.45 6.39
C ILE A 71 -5.25 2.11 6.07
N GLY A 72 -5.24 1.16 7.01
CA GLY A 72 -6.05 -0.04 6.91
C GLY A 72 -7.56 0.24 6.84
N ILE A 73 -8.07 1.11 7.72
CA ILE A 73 -9.49 1.52 7.74
C ILE A 73 -9.84 2.24 6.44
N VAL A 74 -9.00 3.17 6.00
CA VAL A 74 -9.16 3.95 4.76
C VAL A 74 -9.32 3.03 3.55
N LEU A 75 -8.46 2.02 3.39
CA LEU A 75 -8.58 1.02 2.33
C LEU A 75 -9.89 0.23 2.41
N GLY A 76 -10.35 -0.07 3.62
CA GLY A 76 -11.65 -0.73 3.82
C GLY A 76 -12.82 0.17 3.41
N LEU A 77 -12.80 1.44 3.82
CA LEU A 77 -13.84 2.42 3.51
C LEU A 77 -13.92 2.68 2.01
N ALA A 78 -12.78 2.75 1.32
CA ALA A 78 -12.71 2.94 -0.13
C ALA A 78 -13.51 1.87 -0.89
N ILE A 79 -13.36 0.59 -0.49
CA ILE A 79 -14.11 -0.53 -1.09
C ILE A 79 -15.63 -0.36 -0.89
N TYR A 80 -16.08 0.04 0.32
CA TYR A 80 -17.51 0.19 0.61
C TYR A 80 -18.14 1.42 -0.06
N ASN A 81 -17.35 2.47 -0.28
CA ASN A 81 -17.81 3.72 -0.88
C ASN A 81 -17.58 3.78 -2.40
N ASN A 82 -17.16 2.68 -3.01
CA ASN A 82 -16.83 2.59 -4.43
C ASN A 82 -15.85 3.71 -4.87
N CYS A 83 -14.91 4.05 -3.98
CA CYS A 83 -13.91 5.08 -4.20
C CYS A 83 -12.59 4.39 -4.55
N ILE A 84 -12.06 4.67 -5.73
CA ILE A 84 -10.76 4.17 -6.15
C ILE A 84 -9.64 5.00 -5.53
N LEU A 85 -8.61 4.32 -5.04
CA LEU A 85 -7.43 4.91 -4.43
C LEU A 85 -6.23 4.75 -5.36
N ASP A 86 -5.45 5.83 -5.50
CA ASP A 86 -4.20 5.79 -6.24
C ASP A 86 -3.06 5.26 -5.33
N VAL A 87 -3.13 3.96 -5.04
CA VAL A 87 -2.16 3.29 -4.17
C VAL A 87 -1.70 2.00 -4.82
N HIS A 88 -0.41 1.74 -4.82
CA HIS A 88 0.16 0.57 -5.49
C HIS A 88 1.04 -0.22 -4.55
N PHE A 89 0.59 -1.41 -4.20
CA PHE A 89 1.31 -2.35 -3.35
C PHE A 89 1.68 -3.62 -4.13
N PRO A 90 2.77 -4.31 -3.77
CA PRO A 90 3.03 -5.64 -4.29
C PRO A 90 1.91 -6.61 -3.91
N MET A 91 1.65 -7.59 -4.78
CA MET A 91 0.53 -8.55 -4.63
C MET A 91 0.53 -9.27 -3.27
N VAL A 92 1.71 -9.42 -2.66
CA VAL A 92 1.88 -9.97 -1.31
C VAL A 92 1.04 -9.26 -0.25
N VAL A 93 0.81 -7.95 -0.39
CA VAL A 93 0.04 -7.15 0.59
C VAL A 93 -1.42 -7.58 0.56
N TYR A 94 -2.04 -7.62 -0.62
CA TYR A 94 -3.42 -8.06 -0.80
C TYR A 94 -3.61 -9.52 -0.36
N ARG A 95 -2.66 -10.39 -0.69
CA ARG A 95 -2.64 -11.78 -0.20
C ARG A 95 -2.67 -11.86 1.33
N LYS A 96 -1.82 -11.07 2.00
CA LYS A 96 -1.72 -11.06 3.47
C LYS A 96 -2.95 -10.42 4.12
N LEU A 97 -3.61 -9.45 3.48
CA LEU A 97 -4.88 -8.88 3.94
C LEU A 97 -5.99 -9.95 3.99
N MET A 98 -6.05 -10.81 2.98
CA MET A 98 -6.92 -11.99 2.94
C MET A 98 -6.54 -13.07 3.98
N GLY A 99 -5.44 -12.88 4.70
CA GLY A 99 -4.94 -13.82 5.71
C GLY A 99 -4.20 -15.02 5.13
N LYS A 100 -3.83 -14.98 3.84
CA LYS A 100 -2.90 -15.93 3.25
C LYS A 100 -1.48 -15.53 3.65
N LYS A 101 -0.60 -16.51 3.90
CA LYS A 101 0.82 -16.18 4.11
C LYS A 101 1.42 -15.72 2.78
N GLY A 102 2.38 -14.79 2.87
CA GLY A 102 3.26 -14.52 1.74
C GLY A 102 4.04 -15.77 1.39
N THR A 103 4.32 -15.92 0.11
CA THR A 103 5.07 -17.04 -0.47
C THR A 103 6.29 -16.52 -1.19
N PHE A 104 7.21 -17.43 -1.47
CA PHE A 104 8.44 -17.17 -2.20
C PHE A 104 8.23 -16.36 -3.50
N LEU A 105 7.20 -16.70 -4.27
CA LEU A 105 6.90 -16.02 -5.54
C LEU A 105 6.55 -14.54 -5.36
N ASP A 106 6.01 -14.16 -4.20
CA ASP A 106 5.61 -12.77 -3.94
C ASP A 106 6.79 -11.85 -3.56
N LEU A 107 7.98 -12.43 -3.29
CA LEU A 107 9.20 -11.64 -3.03
C LEU A 107 9.75 -11.00 -4.31
N ALA A 108 9.49 -11.60 -5.48
CA ALA A 108 9.97 -11.09 -6.76
C ALA A 108 9.46 -9.67 -7.06
N ASP A 109 8.24 -9.35 -6.64
CA ASP A 109 7.60 -8.04 -6.89
C ASP A 109 7.94 -7.01 -5.80
N SER A 110 8.36 -7.45 -4.61
CA SER A 110 8.69 -6.54 -3.50
C SER A 110 10.18 -6.26 -3.36
N HIS A 111 11.05 -7.21 -3.73
CA HIS A 111 12.50 -7.11 -3.60
C HIS A 111 13.21 -7.82 -4.76
N PRO A 112 13.30 -7.19 -5.95
CA PRO A 112 13.86 -7.83 -7.15
C PRO A 112 15.30 -8.31 -6.97
N SER A 113 16.12 -7.57 -6.22
CA SER A 113 17.52 -7.91 -5.91
C SER A 113 17.68 -9.14 -5.02
N LEU A 114 16.67 -9.48 -4.21
CA LEU A 114 16.69 -10.71 -3.41
C LEU A 114 16.39 -11.95 -4.26
N LYS A 115 15.83 -11.81 -5.47
CA LYS A 115 15.44 -12.94 -6.33
C LYS A 115 16.64 -13.80 -6.75
N GLU A 116 17.80 -13.19 -6.98
CA GLU A 116 19.03 -13.91 -7.36
C GLU A 116 19.66 -14.63 -6.16
N LEU A 117 19.72 -13.97 -5.00
CA LEU A 117 20.17 -14.56 -3.74
C LEU A 117 19.28 -15.75 -3.31
N LEU A 118 17.98 -15.63 -3.57
CA LEU A 118 16.95 -16.60 -3.19
C LEU A 118 16.76 -17.76 -4.19
N GLY A 119 17.13 -17.56 -5.45
CA GLY A 119 17.12 -18.60 -6.49
C GLY A 119 18.39 -19.45 -6.50
N TYR A 120 19.30 -19.19 -5.56
CA TYR A 120 20.53 -19.94 -5.40
C TYR A 120 20.26 -21.26 -4.68
N GLU A 121 20.43 -22.39 -5.40
CA GLU A 121 20.19 -23.73 -4.85
C GLU A 121 21.34 -24.26 -3.97
N GLY A 122 22.44 -23.50 -3.85
CA GLY A 122 23.56 -23.83 -2.98
C GLY A 122 23.36 -23.37 -1.53
N ASN A 123 24.36 -23.59 -0.70
CA ASN A 123 24.36 -23.13 0.67
C ASN A 123 24.74 -21.64 0.70
N VAL A 124 23.74 -20.75 0.81
CA VAL A 124 23.97 -19.28 0.81
C VAL A 124 25.00 -18.84 1.87
N GLU A 125 25.03 -19.48 3.03
CA GLU A 125 25.98 -19.15 4.10
C GLU A 125 27.42 -19.55 3.71
N GLU A 126 27.61 -20.74 3.15
CA GLU A 126 28.93 -21.25 2.74
C GLU A 126 29.41 -20.66 1.41
N ASP A 127 28.49 -20.44 0.47
CA ASP A 127 28.79 -20.10 -0.92
C ASP A 127 28.82 -18.59 -1.16
N MET A 128 28.06 -17.80 -0.39
CA MET A 128 28.01 -16.34 -0.55
C MET A 128 28.62 -15.59 0.62
N MET A 129 28.75 -16.20 1.80
CA MET A 129 29.37 -15.62 3.01
C MET A 129 28.90 -14.19 3.31
N ILE A 130 27.62 -13.89 3.06
CA ILE A 130 27.05 -12.57 3.29
C ILE A 130 26.58 -12.42 4.74
N THR A 131 26.86 -11.26 5.31
CA THR A 131 26.51 -10.91 6.70
C THR A 131 25.52 -9.75 6.72
N PHE A 132 25.08 -9.31 7.90
CA PHE A 132 24.20 -8.14 8.03
C PHE A 132 24.91 -6.80 7.85
N GLN A 133 26.09 -6.80 7.25
CA GLN A 133 26.83 -5.61 6.90
C GLN A 133 26.65 -5.36 5.39
N ILE A 134 26.16 -4.16 5.05
CA ILE A 134 26.05 -3.73 3.64
C ILE A 134 27.12 -2.70 3.33
N SER A 135 27.55 -2.63 2.07
CA SER A 135 28.37 -1.53 1.57
C SER A 135 27.55 -0.68 0.62
N GLN A 136 27.63 0.64 0.78
CA GLN A 136 27.14 1.62 -0.18
C GLN A 136 28.30 2.48 -0.64
N THR A 137 28.30 2.84 -1.91
CA THR A 137 29.31 3.73 -2.46
C THR A 137 28.96 5.18 -2.18
N ASP A 138 29.90 5.96 -1.67
CA ASP A 138 29.71 7.39 -1.45
C ASP A 138 29.75 8.19 -2.77
N LEU A 139 29.57 9.51 -2.66
CA LEU A 139 29.56 10.44 -3.80
C LEU A 139 30.88 10.46 -4.59
N PHE A 140 31.97 9.90 -4.05
CA PHE A 140 33.31 9.85 -4.65
C PHE A 140 33.72 8.45 -5.12
N GLY A 141 32.87 7.43 -4.91
CA GLY A 141 33.18 6.07 -5.30
C GLY A 141 33.76 5.22 -4.16
N ASP A 142 33.87 5.75 -2.94
CA ASP A 142 34.44 5.03 -1.80
C ASP A 142 33.38 4.16 -1.11
N PRO A 143 33.68 2.89 -0.80
CA PRO A 143 32.73 2.01 -0.13
C PRO A 143 32.60 2.39 1.35
N ILE A 144 31.39 2.80 1.76
CA ILE A 144 30.99 3.00 3.15
C ILE A 144 30.19 1.79 3.61
N THR A 145 30.66 1.17 4.70
CA THR A 145 30.01 0.01 5.30
C THR A 145 29.04 0.42 6.40
N TYR A 146 27.87 -0.20 6.41
CA TYR A 146 26.83 -0.02 7.42
C TYR A 146 26.39 -1.37 7.97
N ASP A 147 26.48 -1.50 9.30
CA ASP A 147 25.90 -2.62 10.01
C ASP A 147 24.38 -2.44 10.12
N LEU A 148 23.61 -3.34 9.49
CA LEU A 148 22.15 -3.30 9.52
C LEU A 148 21.57 -3.68 10.89
N ARG A 149 22.40 -4.24 11.77
CA ARG A 149 22.16 -4.49 13.20
C ARG A 149 23.49 -4.58 13.97
N GLU A 150 23.43 -4.48 15.29
CA GLU A 150 24.61 -4.57 16.17
C GLU A 150 25.45 -5.82 15.84
N HIS A 151 26.75 -5.62 15.60
CA HIS A 151 27.68 -6.66 15.12
C HIS A 151 27.24 -7.32 13.80
N GLY A 152 26.74 -6.51 12.85
CA GLY A 152 26.23 -6.98 11.56
C GLY A 152 27.27 -7.74 10.75
N ASP A 153 28.54 -7.39 10.91
CA ASP A 153 29.73 -8.04 10.36
C ASP A 153 29.87 -9.53 10.73
N LYS A 154 29.34 -9.94 11.90
CA LYS A 154 29.60 -11.27 12.48
C LYS A 154 28.43 -12.23 12.42
N ILE A 155 27.30 -11.78 11.92
CA ILE A 155 26.12 -12.64 11.93
C ILE A 155 25.69 -12.86 10.48
N PRO A 156 25.63 -14.13 10.06
CA PRO A 156 25.22 -14.47 8.71
C PRO A 156 23.74 -14.14 8.48
N VAL A 157 23.42 -13.77 7.23
CA VAL A 157 22.04 -13.66 6.78
C VAL A 157 21.41 -15.04 6.76
N SER A 158 20.41 -15.26 7.61
CA SER A 158 19.60 -16.49 7.67
C SER A 158 18.14 -16.16 7.36
N GLU A 159 17.29 -17.17 7.18
CA GLU A 159 15.85 -16.92 6.95
C GLU A 159 15.17 -16.16 8.11
N ASP A 160 15.68 -16.34 9.34
CA ASP A 160 15.05 -15.85 10.57
C ASP A 160 15.33 -14.38 10.91
N ASN A 161 16.36 -13.77 10.31
CA ASN A 161 16.88 -12.46 10.75
C ASN A 161 16.63 -11.32 9.76
N ARG A 162 15.79 -11.53 8.75
CA ARG A 162 15.29 -10.48 7.84
C ARG A 162 14.36 -9.53 8.61
N LYS A 163 14.63 -8.22 8.56
CA LYS A 163 13.83 -7.17 9.23
C LYS A 163 12.35 -7.33 8.89
N SER A 164 11.54 -7.70 9.87
CA SER A 164 10.13 -8.05 9.70
C SER A 164 9.23 -6.81 9.79
N VAL A 165 8.30 -6.68 8.85
CA VAL A 165 7.23 -5.66 8.87
C VAL A 165 5.98 -6.15 9.61
N GLU A 166 6.10 -7.21 10.42
CA GLU A 166 4.95 -7.88 11.04
C GLU A 166 4.13 -6.96 11.93
N ARG A 167 4.78 -6.10 12.72
CA ARG A 167 4.09 -5.18 13.63
C ARG A 167 3.23 -4.18 12.86
N GLN A 168 3.84 -3.48 11.89
CA GLN A 168 3.20 -2.51 11.02
C GLN A 168 2.05 -3.17 10.23
N PHE A 169 2.34 -4.32 9.63
CA PHE A 169 1.37 -5.06 8.83
C PHE A 169 0.19 -5.59 9.68
N LYS A 170 0.43 -6.00 10.92
CA LYS A 170 -0.64 -6.47 11.82
C LYS A 170 -1.60 -5.34 12.19
N ALA A 171 -1.07 -4.13 12.45
CA ALA A 171 -1.88 -2.95 12.69
C ALA A 171 -2.68 -2.55 11.43
N PHE A 172 -2.04 -2.54 10.28
CA PHE A 172 -2.68 -2.33 8.98
C PHE A 172 -3.83 -3.30 8.70
N ARG A 173 -3.56 -4.60 8.84
CA ARG A 173 -4.58 -5.65 8.66
C ARG A 173 -5.71 -5.54 9.69
N ARG A 174 -5.42 -5.09 10.92
CA ARG A 174 -6.45 -4.85 11.94
C ARG A 174 -7.40 -3.75 11.47
N GLY A 175 -6.89 -2.61 11.01
CA GLY A 175 -7.69 -1.52 10.48
C GLY A 175 -8.58 -1.95 9.31
N PHE A 176 -7.99 -2.64 8.33
CA PHE A 176 -8.73 -3.16 7.19
C PHE A 176 -9.87 -4.10 7.59
N ARG A 177 -9.65 -4.94 8.61
CA ARG A 177 -10.67 -5.85 9.13
C ARG A 177 -11.77 -5.17 9.90
N MET A 178 -11.52 -4.02 10.54
CA MET A 178 -12.58 -3.29 11.25
C MET A 178 -13.74 -2.93 10.32
N VAL A 179 -13.43 -2.67 9.03
CA VAL A 179 -14.44 -2.38 8.01
C VAL A 179 -14.91 -3.66 7.29
N THR A 180 -13.99 -4.59 7.00
CA THR A 180 -14.25 -5.76 6.12
C THR A 180 -14.57 -7.08 6.82
N ASN A 181 -14.73 -7.12 8.15
CA ASN A 181 -14.80 -8.39 8.92
C ASN A 181 -15.89 -9.37 8.46
N GLU A 182 -17.05 -8.86 8.05
CA GLU A 182 -18.21 -9.66 7.59
C GLU A 182 -18.25 -9.80 6.06
N SER A 183 -17.29 -9.19 5.36
CA SER A 183 -17.25 -9.19 3.91
C SER A 183 -16.77 -10.54 3.36
N PRO A 184 -17.34 -11.02 2.24
CA PRO A 184 -16.89 -12.24 1.59
C PRO A 184 -15.51 -12.11 0.91
N LEU A 185 -14.84 -10.95 0.98
CA LEU A 185 -13.50 -10.71 0.40
C LEU A 185 -12.49 -11.82 0.70
N LYS A 186 -12.54 -12.41 1.91
CA LYS A 186 -11.63 -13.49 2.28
C LYS A 186 -11.90 -14.80 1.50
N CYS A 187 -13.16 -15.08 1.17
CA CYS A 187 -13.62 -16.38 0.71
C CYS A 187 -13.93 -16.41 -0.80
N LEU A 188 -14.38 -15.28 -1.37
CA LEU A 188 -14.84 -15.22 -2.75
C LEU A 188 -13.85 -14.57 -3.71
N PHE A 189 -12.92 -13.76 -3.19
CA PHE A 189 -12.03 -12.97 -4.03
C PHE A 189 -10.66 -13.62 -4.15
N ARG A 190 -9.94 -13.25 -5.21
CA ARG A 190 -8.50 -13.41 -5.37
C ARG A 190 -7.80 -12.09 -5.00
N PRO A 191 -6.50 -12.12 -4.65
CA PRO A 191 -5.74 -10.92 -4.33
C PRO A 191 -5.84 -9.82 -5.40
N GLU A 192 -5.81 -10.20 -6.67
CA GLU A 192 -5.93 -9.31 -7.83
C GLU A 192 -7.30 -8.64 -7.90
N GLU A 193 -8.36 -9.34 -7.48
CA GLU A 193 -9.71 -8.78 -7.44
C GLU A 193 -9.88 -7.79 -6.28
N VAL A 194 -9.18 -8.00 -5.16
CA VAL A 194 -9.11 -7.02 -4.06
C VAL A 194 -8.36 -5.77 -4.50
N GLU A 195 -7.26 -5.94 -5.23
CA GLU A 195 -6.52 -4.82 -5.83
C GLU A 195 -7.43 -4.03 -6.78
N LEU A 196 -8.18 -4.69 -7.67
CA LEU A 196 -9.11 -4.03 -8.58
C LEU A 196 -10.22 -3.24 -7.86
N LEU A 197 -10.70 -3.71 -6.71
CA LEU A 197 -11.68 -2.97 -5.91
C LEU A 197 -11.08 -1.71 -5.27
N ILE A 198 -9.79 -1.73 -4.94
CA ILE A 198 -9.11 -0.60 -4.30
C ILE A 198 -8.59 0.39 -5.36
N CYS A 199 -7.95 -0.10 -6.42
CA CYS A 199 -7.21 0.72 -7.38
C CYS A 199 -8.00 1.01 -8.66
N GLY A 200 -9.15 0.35 -8.85
CA GLY A 200 -9.91 0.41 -10.09
C GLY A 200 -9.30 -0.43 -11.21
N SER A 201 -10.00 -0.43 -12.35
CA SER A 201 -9.56 -1.13 -13.56
C SER A 201 -8.85 -0.18 -14.52
N ARG A 202 -7.92 -0.70 -15.32
CA ARG A 202 -7.30 0.04 -16.44
C ARG A 202 -8.09 -0.04 -17.74
N ASN A 203 -9.32 -0.57 -17.70
CA ASN A 203 -10.19 -0.58 -18.88
C ASN A 203 -10.76 0.83 -19.09
N LEU A 204 -10.51 1.40 -20.27
CA LEU A 204 -10.92 2.75 -20.62
C LEU A 204 -12.09 2.67 -21.60
N ASP A 205 -13.29 2.89 -21.10
CA ASP A 205 -14.49 3.04 -21.90
C ASP A 205 -14.77 4.54 -22.11
N PHE A 206 -14.15 5.09 -23.15
CA PHE A 206 -14.32 6.52 -23.50
C PHE A 206 -15.74 6.83 -23.99
N GLN A 207 -16.46 5.85 -24.52
CA GLN A 207 -17.82 6.06 -24.99
C GLN A 207 -18.77 6.23 -23.79
N ALA A 208 -18.69 5.35 -22.81
CA ALA A 208 -19.46 5.50 -21.57
C ALA A 208 -19.10 6.79 -20.82
N LEU A 209 -17.82 7.18 -20.85
CA LEU A 209 -17.36 8.44 -20.29
C LEU A 209 -18.02 9.64 -20.99
N GLU A 210 -18.03 9.66 -22.33
CA GLU A 210 -18.69 10.72 -23.11
C GLU A 210 -20.20 10.78 -22.83
N GLU A 211 -20.88 9.63 -22.79
CA GLU A 211 -22.32 9.53 -22.56
C GLU A 211 -22.77 10.04 -21.19
N THR A 212 -21.90 9.96 -20.17
CA THR A 212 -22.20 10.36 -18.78
C THR A 212 -21.60 11.71 -18.39
N THR A 213 -20.88 12.38 -19.31
CA THR A 213 -20.26 13.68 -19.04
C THR A 213 -21.32 14.78 -18.98
N GLU A 214 -21.36 15.49 -17.86
CA GLU A 214 -22.17 16.70 -17.68
C GLU A 214 -21.32 17.95 -17.86
N TYR A 215 -21.93 19.03 -18.34
CA TYR A 215 -21.28 20.30 -18.65
C TYR A 215 -21.92 21.43 -17.84
N ASP A 216 -21.10 22.36 -17.37
CA ASP A 216 -21.54 23.54 -16.62
C ASP A 216 -20.93 24.82 -17.23
N GLY A 217 -21.38 26.00 -16.79
CA GLY A 217 -20.85 27.29 -17.26
C GLY A 217 -21.30 27.67 -18.68
N GLY A 218 -22.39 27.07 -19.16
CA GLY A 218 -22.96 27.34 -20.49
C GLY A 218 -22.40 26.46 -21.61
N TYR A 219 -21.54 25.49 -21.30
CA TYR A 219 -21.13 24.45 -22.24
C TYR A 219 -22.20 23.37 -22.39
N SER A 220 -22.25 22.75 -23.56
CA SER A 220 -23.04 21.55 -23.83
C SER A 220 -22.33 20.68 -24.87
N LYS A 221 -22.82 19.45 -25.04
CA LYS A 221 -22.34 18.51 -26.07
C LYS A 221 -22.34 19.05 -27.51
N ASP A 222 -23.10 20.11 -27.78
CA ASP A 222 -23.24 20.70 -29.12
C ASP A 222 -22.30 21.90 -29.32
N CYS A 223 -21.58 22.35 -28.28
CA CYS A 223 -20.61 23.42 -28.39
C CYS A 223 -19.41 22.95 -29.22
N ARG A 224 -19.00 23.71 -30.24
CA ARG A 224 -17.85 23.37 -31.12
C ARG A 224 -16.52 23.03 -30.41
N VAL A 225 -16.33 23.51 -29.18
CA VAL A 225 -15.12 23.28 -28.38
C VAL A 225 -15.13 21.95 -27.64
N ILE A 226 -16.32 21.37 -27.46
CA ILE A 226 -16.57 20.04 -26.89
C ILE A 226 -16.56 19.03 -28.05
#